data_AF-A0A927NCS5-F1
#
_entry.id   AF-A0A927NCS5-F1
#
_cell.length_a   1.000
_cell.length_b   1.000
_cell.length_c   1.000
_cell.angle_alpha   90.00
_cell.angle_beta   90.00
_cell.angle_gamma   90.00
#
_symmetry.space_group_name_H-M   'P 1'
#
loop_
_entity.id
_entity.type
_entity.pdbx_description
1 polymer ?
#
loop_
_entity_poly.entity_id
_entity_poly.type
_entity_poly.pdbx_seq_one_letter_code
_entity_poly.pdbx_strand_id
1 'polypeptide(L)'
;MSVDKVILKAVLNTLAAIAALFVFLFSALIIFYPSTMMKFTYDMGMDAASISYAKREYKRTSEIYYIARATETAIGLGDAEKILSCGEIFIADEDFASYCAEINANKPENTKGGYEQYIYGQVCVSEYALGKKTEAVERAFGYIGDAFPVQNAVAAVLISALVKGDIQTVELIKGKMEQLQVANLSEADKAYYAEILALINLEMDELSA
;
A
#
# COMPACT_ATOMS: atom_id res chain seq x y z
N MET A 1 51.79 -22.80 -29.41
CA MET A 1 50.58 -22.29 -28.73
C MET A 1 50.26 -23.28 -27.62
N SER A 2 50.46 -22.93 -26.35
CA SER A 2 50.35 -23.91 -25.24
C SER A 2 48.92 -24.43 -25.13
N VAL A 3 48.78 -25.74 -24.90
CA VAL A 3 47.51 -26.47 -24.80
C VAL A 3 46.53 -25.79 -23.82
N ASP A 4 47.06 -25.17 -22.76
CA ASP A 4 46.31 -24.39 -21.77
C ASP A 4 45.50 -23.24 -22.38
N LYS A 5 46.01 -22.57 -23.42
CA LYS A 5 45.30 -21.47 -24.09
C LYS A 5 44.12 -21.96 -24.93
N VAL A 6 44.17 -23.20 -25.41
CA VAL A 6 43.09 -23.81 -26.20
C VAL A 6 41.97 -24.26 -25.26
N ILE A 7 42.33 -24.94 -24.16
CA ILE A 7 41.38 -25.39 -23.13
C ILE A 7 40.67 -24.19 -22.50
N LEU A 8 41.41 -23.14 -22.14
CA LEU A 8 40.84 -21.93 -21.54
C LEU A 8 39.82 -21.24 -22.47
N LYS A 9 40.11 -21.16 -23.78
CA LYS A 9 39.17 -20.61 -24.77
C LYS A 9 37.90 -21.45 -24.91
N ALA A 10 38.04 -22.78 -24.92
CA ALA A 10 36.88 -23.67 -24.98
C ALA A 10 35.99 -23.51 -23.75
N VAL A 11 36.59 -23.50 -22.54
CA VAL A 11 35.86 -23.29 -21.27
C VAL A 11 35.18 -21.92 -21.24
N LEU A 12 35.87 -20.85 -21.64
CA LEU A 12 35.30 -19.50 -21.72
C LEU A 12 34.12 -19.44 -22.71
N ASN A 13 34.25 -20.06 -23.88
CA ASN A 13 33.17 -20.10 -24.87
C ASN A 13 31.96 -20.90 -24.36
N THR A 14 32.18 -22.03 -23.70
CA THR A 14 31.10 -22.82 -23.10
C THR A 14 30.42 -22.06 -21.97
N LEU A 15 31.18 -21.39 -21.09
CA LEU A 15 30.62 -20.55 -20.03
C LEU A 15 29.82 -19.37 -20.60
N ALA A 16 30.34 -18.71 -21.65
CA ALA A 16 29.63 -17.63 -22.33
C ALA A 16 28.33 -18.13 -23.00
N ALA A 17 28.35 -19.29 -23.63
CA ALA A 17 27.15 -19.90 -24.24
C ALA A 17 26.10 -20.25 -23.17
N ILE A 18 26.51 -20.80 -22.02
CA ILE A 18 25.62 -21.08 -20.89
C ILE A 18 25.05 -19.77 -20.34
N ALA A 19 25.89 -18.76 -20.11
CA ALA A 19 25.43 -17.45 -19.64
C ALA A 19 24.43 -16.81 -20.62
N ALA A 20 24.69 -16.88 -21.92
CA ALA A 20 23.78 -16.39 -22.96
C ALA A 20 22.43 -17.14 -22.92
N LEU A 21 22.45 -18.47 -22.76
CA LEU A 21 21.24 -19.28 -22.61
C LEU A 21 20.44 -18.89 -21.36
N PHE A 22 21.11 -18.66 -20.22
CA PHE A 22 20.47 -18.18 -19.00
C PHE A 22 19.80 -16.82 -19.20
N VAL A 23 20.49 -15.87 -19.84
CA VAL A 23 19.92 -14.55 -20.14
C VAL A 23 18.69 -14.69 -21.04
N PHE A 24 18.75 -15.55 -22.05
CA PHE A 24 17.63 -15.80 -22.95
C PHE A 24 16.42 -16.39 -22.22
N LEU A 25 16.63 -17.46 -21.43
CA LEU A 25 15.55 -18.10 -20.66
C LEU A 25 14.96 -17.14 -19.61
N PHE A 26 15.80 -16.39 -18.90
CA PHE A 26 15.35 -15.42 -17.91
C PHE A 26 14.52 -14.31 -18.56
N SER A 27 14.94 -13.82 -19.73
CA SER A 27 14.18 -12.83 -20.51
C SER A 27 12.83 -13.39 -20.96
N ALA A 28 12.76 -14.66 -21.36
CA ALA A 28 11.50 -15.31 -21.69
C ALA A 28 10.56 -15.40 -20.48
N LEU A 29 11.07 -15.76 -19.29
CA LEU A 29 10.28 -15.82 -18.05
C LEU A 29 9.70 -14.45 -17.66
N ILE A 30 10.50 -13.39 -17.78
CA ILE A 30 10.08 -11.99 -17.54
C ILE A 30 8.86 -11.61 -18.39
N ILE A 31 8.81 -12.12 -19.63
CA ILE A 31 7.76 -11.75 -20.59
C ILE A 31 6.52 -12.62 -20.42
N PHE A 32 6.70 -13.94 -20.35
CA PHE A 32 5.61 -14.90 -20.43
C PHE A 32 5.06 -15.35 -19.08
N TYR A 33 5.86 -15.25 -18.00
CA TYR A 33 5.47 -15.70 -16.67
C TYR A 33 5.68 -14.63 -15.58
N PRO A 34 5.01 -13.45 -15.69
CA PRO A 34 5.16 -12.40 -14.68
C PRO A 34 4.78 -12.84 -13.26
N SER A 35 3.76 -13.69 -13.08
CA SER A 35 3.40 -14.23 -11.75
C SER A 35 4.52 -15.06 -11.10
N THR A 36 5.25 -15.86 -11.89
CA THR A 36 6.41 -16.62 -11.40
C THR A 36 7.55 -15.68 -11.02
N MET A 37 7.80 -14.67 -11.87
CA MET A 37 8.85 -13.67 -11.61
C MET A 37 8.54 -12.81 -10.39
N MET A 38 7.28 -12.43 -10.18
CA MET A 38 6.83 -11.73 -8.98
C MET A 38 7.26 -12.50 -7.73
N LYS A 39 6.84 -13.78 -7.61
CA LYS A 39 7.19 -14.62 -6.46
C LYS A 39 8.69 -14.79 -6.31
N PHE A 40 9.39 -15.12 -7.40
CA PHE A 40 10.84 -15.30 -7.38
C PHE A 40 11.57 -14.05 -6.87
N THR A 41 11.19 -12.87 -7.36
CA THR A 41 11.81 -11.62 -6.91
C THR A 41 11.44 -11.24 -5.48
N TYR A 42 10.21 -11.55 -5.03
CA TYR A 42 9.82 -11.37 -3.65
C TYR A 42 10.66 -12.25 -2.71
N ASP A 43 10.80 -13.53 -3.05
CA ASP A 43 11.59 -14.50 -2.27
C ASP A 43 13.09 -14.12 -2.21
N MET A 44 13.57 -13.35 -3.19
CA MET A 44 14.93 -12.79 -3.21
C MET A 44 15.07 -11.42 -2.51
N GLY A 45 13.99 -10.88 -1.91
CA GLY A 45 13.98 -9.55 -1.30
C GLY A 45 14.06 -8.40 -2.31
N MET A 46 13.77 -8.67 -3.59
CA MET A 46 13.73 -7.68 -4.66
C MET A 46 12.31 -7.10 -4.82
N ASP A 47 11.78 -6.51 -3.76
CA ASP A 47 10.38 -6.10 -3.65
C ASP A 47 9.93 -5.12 -4.75
N ALA A 48 10.78 -4.17 -5.17
CA ALA A 48 10.45 -3.26 -6.27
C ALA A 48 10.25 -3.98 -7.61
N ALA A 49 11.02 -5.05 -7.86
CA ALA A 49 10.85 -5.88 -9.04
C ALA A 49 9.57 -6.73 -8.91
N SER A 50 9.31 -7.27 -7.71
CA SER A 50 8.08 -8.02 -7.41
C SER A 50 6.83 -7.20 -7.71
N ILE A 51 6.76 -5.97 -7.20
CA ILE A 51 5.68 -5.01 -7.49
C ILE A 51 5.50 -4.81 -9.00
N SER A 52 6.60 -4.64 -9.73
CA SER A 52 6.56 -4.42 -11.18
C SER A 52 5.98 -5.62 -11.93
N TYR A 53 6.36 -6.84 -11.54
CA TYR A 53 5.82 -8.07 -12.13
C TYR A 53 4.36 -8.32 -11.74
N ALA A 54 3.98 -8.04 -10.50
CA ALA A 54 2.61 -8.12 -10.03
C ALA A 54 1.70 -7.18 -10.84
N LYS A 55 2.09 -5.91 -11.02
CA LYS A 55 1.36 -4.95 -11.87
C LYS A 55 1.25 -5.42 -13.32
N ARG A 56 2.32 -6.03 -13.86
CA ARG A 56 2.31 -6.58 -15.23
C ARG A 56 1.32 -7.74 -15.35
N GLU A 57 1.26 -8.62 -14.36
CA GLU A 57 0.34 -9.74 -14.35
C GLU A 57 -1.11 -9.30 -14.19
N TYR A 58 -1.37 -8.33 -13.30
CA TYR A 58 -2.66 -7.69 -13.17
C TYR A 58 -3.13 -7.11 -14.51
N LYS A 59 -2.29 -6.33 -15.21
CA LYS A 59 -2.63 -5.79 -16.53
C LYS A 59 -2.94 -6.87 -17.58
N ARG A 60 -2.43 -8.08 -17.41
CA ARG A 60 -2.62 -9.21 -18.34
C ARG A 60 -3.89 -10.01 -18.05
N THR A 61 -4.26 -10.10 -16.77
CA THR A 61 -5.27 -11.06 -16.29
C THR A 61 -6.48 -10.39 -15.65
N SER A 62 -6.35 -9.14 -15.22
CA SER A 62 -7.28 -8.40 -14.36
C SER A 62 -7.57 -9.07 -13.02
N GLU A 63 -6.75 -10.03 -12.59
CA GLU A 63 -6.94 -10.73 -11.32
C GLU A 63 -6.50 -9.85 -10.15
N ILE A 64 -7.46 -9.41 -9.34
CA ILE A 64 -7.27 -8.43 -8.25
C ILE A 64 -6.17 -8.82 -7.25
N TYR A 65 -5.97 -10.13 -7.04
CA TYR A 65 -4.91 -10.66 -6.19
C TYR A 65 -3.54 -10.04 -6.50
N TYR A 66 -3.20 -9.84 -7.78
CA TYR A 66 -1.88 -9.32 -8.15
C TYR A 66 -1.72 -7.84 -7.80
N ILE A 67 -2.76 -7.01 -7.97
CA ILE A 67 -2.67 -5.59 -7.59
C ILE A 67 -2.76 -5.41 -6.07
N ALA A 68 -3.53 -6.26 -5.37
CA ALA A 68 -3.53 -6.33 -3.91
C ALA A 68 -2.12 -6.64 -3.40
N ARG A 69 -1.49 -7.70 -3.94
CA ARG A 69 -0.13 -8.11 -3.56
C ARG A 69 0.91 -7.02 -3.83
N ALA A 70 0.81 -6.34 -4.97
CA ALA A 70 1.66 -5.21 -5.30
C ALA A 70 1.52 -4.08 -4.28
N THR A 71 0.28 -3.79 -3.86
CA THR A 71 -0.03 -2.75 -2.88
C THR A 71 0.52 -3.11 -1.49
N GLU A 72 0.28 -4.32 -0.99
CA GLU A 72 0.83 -4.79 0.28
C GLU A 72 2.36 -4.77 0.30
N THR A 73 2.99 -5.20 -0.80
CA THR A 73 4.46 -5.18 -0.92
C THR A 73 4.98 -3.74 -0.90
N ALA A 74 4.28 -2.80 -1.55
CA ALA A 74 4.62 -1.38 -1.51
C ALA A 74 4.47 -0.80 -0.09
N ILE A 75 3.42 -1.20 0.63
CA ILE A 75 3.20 -0.80 2.03
C ILE A 75 4.32 -1.34 2.92
N GLY A 76 4.71 -2.61 2.75
CA GLY A 76 5.82 -3.21 3.48
C GLY A 76 7.16 -2.50 3.25
N LEU A 77 7.36 -1.92 2.07
CA LEU A 77 8.54 -1.10 1.75
C LEU A 77 8.47 0.33 2.31
N GLY A 78 7.28 0.83 2.68
CA GLY A 78 7.07 2.22 3.07
C GLY A 78 7.28 3.23 1.94
N ASP A 79 7.20 2.79 0.68
CA ASP A 79 7.41 3.64 -0.50
C ASP A 79 6.11 4.34 -0.90
N ALA A 80 5.94 5.58 -0.47
CA ALA A 80 4.70 6.35 -0.66
C ALA A 80 4.26 6.49 -2.13
N GLU A 81 5.21 6.64 -3.06
CA GLU A 81 4.87 6.72 -4.49
C GLU A 81 4.32 5.38 -5.00
N LYS A 82 4.95 4.27 -4.61
CA LYS A 82 4.47 2.94 -5.00
C LYS A 82 3.13 2.60 -4.35
N ILE A 83 2.95 2.91 -3.07
CA ILE A 83 1.69 2.69 -2.34
C ILE A 83 0.57 3.44 -3.04
N LEU A 84 0.75 4.73 -3.33
CA LEU A 84 -0.25 5.52 -4.04
C LEU A 84 -0.54 4.93 -5.43
N SER A 85 0.50 4.62 -6.21
CA SER A 85 0.34 4.11 -7.59
C SER A 85 -0.32 2.73 -7.69
N CYS A 86 -0.16 1.87 -6.68
CA CYS A 86 -0.76 0.53 -6.68
C CYS A 86 -2.12 0.56 -5.98
N GLY A 87 -2.20 1.25 -4.85
CA GLY A 87 -3.40 1.38 -4.05
C GLY A 87 -4.54 2.07 -4.79
N GLU A 88 -4.27 3.12 -5.59
CA GLU A 88 -5.31 3.74 -6.42
C GLU A 88 -5.90 2.77 -7.45
N ILE A 89 -5.06 1.92 -8.07
CA ILE A 89 -5.53 0.90 -9.01
C ILE A 89 -6.32 -0.18 -8.26
N PHE A 90 -5.81 -0.61 -7.10
CA PHE A 90 -6.45 -1.66 -6.29
C PHE A 90 -7.83 -1.22 -5.77
N ILE A 91 -7.94 0.00 -5.25
CA ILE A 91 -9.21 0.55 -4.74
C ILE A 91 -10.24 0.75 -5.87
N ALA A 92 -9.78 1.11 -7.08
CA ALA A 92 -10.64 1.32 -8.23
C ALA A 92 -11.09 0.01 -8.91
N ASP A 93 -10.56 -1.14 -8.48
CA ASP A 93 -10.92 -2.44 -9.03
C ASP A 93 -12.36 -2.83 -8.62
N GLU A 94 -13.11 -3.42 -9.53
CA GLU A 94 -14.52 -3.80 -9.29
C GLU A 94 -14.66 -4.89 -8.21
N ASP A 95 -13.64 -5.74 -8.07
CA ASP A 95 -13.61 -6.82 -7.09
C ASP A 95 -13.08 -6.38 -5.72
N PHE A 96 -12.69 -5.10 -5.56
CA PHE A 96 -12.06 -4.58 -4.32
C PHE A 96 -12.90 -4.86 -3.08
N ALA A 97 -14.19 -4.54 -3.13
CA ALA A 97 -15.09 -4.74 -1.99
C ALA A 97 -15.21 -6.22 -1.61
N SER A 98 -15.35 -7.11 -2.61
CA SER A 98 -15.45 -8.55 -2.41
C SER A 98 -14.16 -9.12 -1.83
N TYR A 99 -13.01 -8.68 -2.36
CA TYR A 99 -11.70 -9.06 -1.86
C TYR A 99 -11.49 -8.64 -0.40
N CYS A 100 -11.82 -7.39 -0.06
CA CYS A 100 -11.74 -6.91 1.32
C CYS A 100 -12.67 -7.69 2.26
N ALA A 101 -13.88 -8.05 1.82
CA ALA A 101 -14.79 -8.87 2.61
C ALA A 101 -14.22 -10.27 2.89
N GLU A 102 -13.58 -10.91 1.91
CA GLU A 102 -12.91 -12.21 2.10
C GLU A 102 -11.76 -12.13 3.11
N ILE A 103 -10.90 -11.11 2.99
CA ILE A 103 -9.80 -10.89 3.96
C ILE A 103 -10.36 -10.64 5.37
N ASN A 104 -11.40 -9.81 5.48
CA ASN A 104 -12.04 -9.50 6.75
C ASN A 104 -12.69 -10.71 7.41
N ALA A 105 -13.27 -11.63 6.62
CA ALA A 105 -13.87 -12.86 7.16
C ALA A 105 -12.83 -13.81 7.76
N ASN A 106 -11.57 -13.73 7.30
CA ASN A 106 -10.47 -14.59 7.74
C ASN A 106 -9.53 -13.90 8.75
N LYS A 107 -9.83 -12.68 9.19
CA LYS A 107 -8.96 -11.94 10.11
C LYS A 107 -9.07 -12.49 11.55
N PRO A 108 -8.00 -12.43 12.35
CA PRO A 108 -8.06 -12.79 13.77
C PRO A 108 -9.15 -11.98 14.50
N GLU A 109 -9.87 -12.61 15.44
CA GLU A 109 -10.98 -11.96 16.18
C GLU A 109 -10.57 -10.66 16.89
N ASN A 110 -9.31 -10.53 17.28
CA ASN A 110 -8.79 -9.35 17.98
C ASN A 110 -8.33 -8.21 17.05
N THR A 111 -8.38 -8.41 15.73
CA THR A 111 -7.98 -7.38 14.76
C THR A 111 -9.09 -6.34 14.63
N LYS A 112 -8.83 -5.14 15.15
CA LYS A 112 -9.70 -3.96 14.98
C LYS A 112 -9.55 -3.40 13.57
N GLY A 113 -10.59 -2.73 13.09
CA GLY A 113 -10.63 -2.12 11.74
C GLY A 113 -10.88 -3.13 10.62
N GLY A 114 -11.34 -2.62 9.48
CA GLY A 114 -11.51 -3.39 8.25
C GLY A 114 -10.28 -3.28 7.35
N TYR A 115 -10.00 -4.32 6.57
CA TYR A 115 -8.89 -4.33 5.60
C TYR A 115 -9.03 -3.20 4.57
N GLU A 116 -10.24 -2.86 4.18
CA GLU A 116 -10.55 -1.71 3.31
C GLU A 116 -10.06 -0.38 3.92
N GLN A 117 -10.35 -0.16 5.21
CA GLN A 117 -9.93 1.06 5.90
C GLN A 117 -8.41 1.11 6.10
N TYR A 118 -7.78 -0.05 6.30
CA TYR A 118 -6.33 -0.15 6.30
C TYR A 118 -5.73 0.29 4.97
N ILE A 119 -6.25 -0.20 3.83
CA ILE A 119 -5.76 0.18 2.50
C ILE A 119 -6.02 1.67 2.21
N TYR A 120 -7.23 2.16 2.49
CA TYR A 120 -7.56 3.58 2.36
C TYR A 120 -6.62 4.45 3.19
N GLY A 121 -6.36 4.08 4.44
CA GLY A 121 -5.43 4.77 5.33
C GLY A 121 -4.02 4.83 4.76
N GLN A 122 -3.48 3.71 4.26
CA GLN A 122 -2.14 3.68 3.66
C GLN A 122 -2.03 4.57 2.41
N VAL A 123 -3.06 4.58 1.56
CA VAL A 123 -3.13 5.45 0.38
C VAL A 123 -3.16 6.92 0.78
N CYS A 124 -4.04 7.31 1.71
CA CYS A 124 -4.14 8.69 2.19
C CYS A 124 -2.88 9.15 2.94
N VAL A 125 -2.27 8.29 3.78
CA VAL A 125 -1.00 8.59 4.45
C VAL A 125 0.14 8.77 3.44
N SER A 126 0.16 7.96 2.39
CA SER A 126 1.15 8.09 1.32
C SER A 126 0.95 9.39 0.52
N GLU A 127 -0.30 9.73 0.21
CA GLU A 127 -0.63 11.01 -0.43
C GLU A 127 -0.21 12.21 0.43
N TYR A 128 -0.46 12.15 1.74
CA TYR A 128 0.00 13.13 2.73
C TYR A 128 1.54 13.21 2.77
N ALA A 129 2.23 12.07 2.77
CA ALA A 129 3.70 12.00 2.78
C ALA A 129 4.33 12.63 1.52
N LEU A 130 3.63 12.59 0.39
CA LEU A 130 4.02 13.22 -0.87
C LEU A 130 3.68 14.72 -0.94
N GLY A 131 3.22 15.32 0.17
CA GLY A 131 2.96 16.75 0.29
C GLY A 131 1.56 17.18 -0.16
N LYS A 132 0.70 16.26 -0.59
CA LYS A 132 -0.69 16.51 -1.00
C LYS A 132 -1.63 16.45 0.21
N LYS A 133 -1.36 17.32 1.20
CA LYS A 133 -1.95 17.21 2.54
C LYS A 133 -3.46 17.40 2.54
N THR A 134 -3.95 18.43 1.85
CA THR A 134 -5.39 18.72 1.77
C THR A 134 -6.12 17.61 1.04
N GLU A 135 -5.57 17.16 -0.09
CA GLU A 135 -6.13 16.08 -0.90
C GLU A 135 -6.22 14.76 -0.11
N ALA A 136 -5.18 14.44 0.67
CA ALA A 136 -5.18 13.27 1.53
C ALA A 136 -6.31 13.31 2.56
N VAL A 137 -6.55 14.47 3.18
CA VAL A 137 -7.65 14.66 4.14
C VAL A 137 -9.00 14.54 3.44
N GLU A 138 -9.22 15.26 2.32
CA GLU A 138 -10.47 15.18 1.56
C GLU A 138 -10.79 13.75 1.14
N ARG A 139 -9.78 13.03 0.64
CA ARG A 139 -9.92 11.65 0.21
C ARG A 139 -10.23 10.72 1.37
N ALA A 140 -9.57 10.90 2.53
CA ALA A 140 -9.83 10.11 3.71
C ALA A 140 -11.28 10.26 4.20
N PHE A 141 -11.82 11.49 4.21
CA PHE A 141 -13.24 11.74 4.51
C PHE A 141 -14.16 11.17 3.43
N GLY A 142 -13.78 11.25 2.16
CA GLY A 142 -14.50 10.64 1.05
C GLY A 142 -14.65 9.11 1.19
N TYR A 143 -13.61 8.42 1.68
CA TYR A 143 -13.65 6.97 1.87
C TYR A 143 -14.53 6.50 3.04
N ILE A 144 -14.65 7.31 4.10
CA ILE A 144 -15.52 6.96 5.23
C ILE A 144 -16.98 7.34 4.99
N GLY A 145 -17.24 8.32 4.12
CA GLY A 145 -18.58 8.81 3.83
C GLY A 145 -19.31 9.27 5.09
N ASP A 146 -20.50 8.72 5.32
CA ASP A 146 -21.34 9.02 6.49
C ASP A 146 -21.06 8.13 7.71
N ALA A 147 -20.01 7.29 7.67
CA ALA A 147 -19.60 6.43 8.78
C ALA A 147 -18.30 6.92 9.44
N PHE A 148 -17.98 6.40 10.63
CA PHE A 148 -16.71 6.67 11.28
C PHE A 148 -16.10 5.39 11.89
N PRO A 149 -15.79 4.38 11.07
CA PRO A 149 -15.37 3.07 11.56
C PRO A 149 -14.05 3.16 12.32
N VAL A 150 -13.85 2.23 13.25
CA VAL A 150 -12.60 2.11 14.03
C VAL A 150 -11.40 1.93 13.09
N GLN A 151 -10.30 2.63 13.37
CA GLN A 151 -9.07 2.64 12.55
C GLN A 151 -9.30 3.05 11.09
N ASN A 152 -10.19 4.01 10.86
CA ASN A 152 -10.43 4.57 9.54
C ASN A 152 -9.25 5.39 8.95
N ALA A 153 -9.37 5.70 7.67
CA ALA A 153 -8.38 6.48 6.93
C ALA A 153 -8.13 7.89 7.50
N VAL A 154 -9.15 8.54 8.07
CA VAL A 154 -9.01 9.88 8.69
C VAL A 154 -8.07 9.80 9.89
N ALA A 155 -8.26 8.81 10.77
CA ALA A 155 -7.39 8.58 11.90
C ALA A 155 -5.94 8.26 11.49
N ALA A 156 -5.74 7.53 10.39
CA ALA A 156 -4.40 7.23 9.88
C ALA A 156 -3.65 8.50 9.43
N VAL A 157 -4.32 9.41 8.70
CA VAL A 157 -3.74 10.70 8.31
C VAL A 157 -3.50 11.58 9.53
N LEU A 158 -4.45 11.62 10.47
CA LEU A 158 -4.32 12.37 11.72
C LEU A 158 -3.06 11.96 12.50
N ILE A 159 -2.87 10.66 12.74
CA ILE A 159 -1.70 10.15 13.46
C ILE A 159 -0.41 10.56 12.73
N SER A 160 -0.40 10.47 11.40
CA SER A 160 0.76 10.88 10.59
C SER A 160 1.06 12.38 10.69
N ALA A 161 0.02 13.22 10.78
CA ALA A 161 0.15 14.66 10.97
C ALA A 161 0.65 15.00 12.38
N LEU A 162 0.08 14.37 13.42
CA LEU A 162 0.49 14.55 14.82
C LEU A 162 1.96 14.18 15.02
N VAL A 163 2.40 13.02 14.52
CA VAL A 163 3.80 12.58 14.62
C VAL A 163 4.78 13.55 13.94
N LYS A 164 4.33 14.28 12.92
CA LYS A 164 5.14 15.29 12.23
C LYS A 164 4.99 16.70 12.81
N GLY A 165 4.15 16.91 13.83
CA GLY A 165 3.83 18.24 14.37
C GLY A 165 3.12 19.14 13.36
N ASP A 166 2.35 18.57 12.43
CA ASP A 166 1.69 19.29 11.34
C ASP A 166 0.34 19.84 11.77
N ILE A 167 0.40 20.90 12.59
CA ILE A 167 -0.78 21.53 13.22
C ILE A 167 -1.84 21.93 12.19
N GLN A 168 -1.43 22.47 11.03
CA GLN A 168 -2.38 22.90 9.99
C GLN A 168 -3.23 21.74 9.47
N THR A 169 -2.63 20.55 9.29
CA THR A 169 -3.36 19.37 8.86
C THR A 169 -4.26 18.82 9.96
N VAL A 170 -3.81 18.87 11.22
CA VAL A 170 -4.61 18.48 12.39
C VAL A 170 -5.84 19.38 12.53
N GLU A 171 -5.68 20.70 12.40
CA GLU A 171 -6.78 21.68 12.43
C GLU A 171 -7.78 21.45 11.29
N LEU A 172 -7.28 21.16 10.08
CA LEU A 172 -8.13 20.83 8.94
C LEU A 172 -8.98 19.58 9.21
N ILE A 173 -8.37 18.52 9.76
CA ILE A 173 -9.08 17.30 10.14
C ILE A 173 -10.13 17.60 11.20
N LYS A 174 -9.76 18.31 12.26
CA LYS A 174 -10.68 18.70 13.34
C LYS A 174 -11.89 19.47 12.80
N GLY A 175 -11.64 20.51 11.99
CA GLY A 175 -12.70 21.33 11.41
C GLY A 175 -13.65 20.55 10.52
N LYS A 176 -13.18 19.49 9.84
CA LYS A 176 -14.03 18.57 9.08
C LYS A 176 -14.78 17.58 9.95
N MET A 177 -14.13 17.04 10.98
CA MET A 177 -14.80 16.16 11.96
C MET A 177 -16.01 16.87 12.57
N GLU A 178 -15.87 18.13 12.97
CA GLU A 178 -16.95 18.95 13.54
C GLU A 178 -18.15 19.16 12.59
N GLN A 179 -17.98 18.93 11.28
CA GLN A 179 -19.05 19.00 10.28
C GLN A 179 -19.80 17.68 10.10
N LEU A 180 -19.31 16.57 10.66
CA LEU A 180 -19.98 15.27 10.55
C LEU A 180 -21.30 15.26 11.33
N GLN A 181 -22.30 14.58 10.77
CA GLN A 181 -23.59 14.37 11.43
C GLN A 181 -23.49 13.24 12.46
N VAL A 182 -22.81 13.50 13.58
CA VAL A 182 -22.52 12.51 14.65
C VAL A 182 -23.77 11.78 15.16
N ALA A 183 -24.93 12.44 15.14
CA ALA A 183 -26.21 11.84 15.53
C ALA A 183 -26.58 10.58 14.72
N ASN A 184 -26.15 10.52 13.45
CA ASN A 184 -26.46 9.43 12.52
C ASN A 184 -25.46 8.26 12.58
N LEU A 185 -24.35 8.43 13.30
CA LEU A 185 -23.33 7.39 13.44
C LEU A 185 -23.84 6.22 14.30
N SER A 186 -23.25 5.05 14.09
CA SER A 186 -23.45 3.91 15.00
C SER A 186 -22.89 4.22 16.40
N GLU A 187 -23.35 3.54 17.45
CA GLU A 187 -22.81 3.77 18.81
C GLU A 187 -21.31 3.47 18.91
N ALA A 188 -20.82 2.47 18.16
CA ALA A 188 -19.40 2.16 18.09
C ALA A 188 -18.60 3.29 17.42
N ASP A 189 -19.12 3.84 16.33
CA ASP A 189 -18.51 4.95 15.60
C ASP A 189 -18.53 6.24 16.42
N LYS A 190 -19.60 6.51 17.17
CA LYS A 190 -19.68 7.65 18.10
C LYS A 190 -18.61 7.58 19.18
N ALA A 191 -18.41 6.40 19.78
CA ALA A 191 -17.40 6.19 20.79
C ALA A 191 -15.99 6.46 20.22
N TYR A 192 -15.69 5.88 19.06
CA TYR A 192 -14.40 6.07 18.41
C TYR A 192 -14.17 7.53 17.95
N TYR A 193 -15.21 8.18 17.41
CA TYR A 193 -15.17 9.60 17.05
C TYR A 193 -14.82 10.47 18.26
N ALA A 194 -15.43 10.21 19.42
CA ALA A 194 -15.13 10.92 20.65
C ALA A 194 -13.70 10.70 21.14
N GLU A 195 -13.18 9.47 21.05
CA GLU A 195 -11.76 9.15 21.35
C GLU A 195 -10.80 9.95 20.47
N ILE A 196 -11.06 10.01 19.15
CA ILE A 196 -10.23 10.75 18.21
C ILE A 196 -10.28 12.26 18.46
N LEU A 197 -11.45 12.83 18.74
CA LEU A 197 -11.55 14.24 19.11
C LEU A 197 -10.81 14.56 20.42
N ALA A 198 -10.89 13.68 21.42
CA ALA A 198 -10.18 13.86 22.68
C ALA A 198 -8.66 13.85 22.46
N LEU A 199 -8.15 12.93 21.62
CA LEU A 199 -6.75 12.88 21.23
C LEU A 199 -6.30 14.18 20.55
N ILE A 200 -7.08 14.68 19.58
CA ILE A 200 -6.76 15.95 18.88
C ILE A 200 -6.62 17.09 19.87
N ASN A 201 -7.57 17.24 20.80
CA ASN A 201 -7.56 18.34 21.77
C ASN A 201 -6.35 18.24 22.72
N LEU A 202 -6.03 17.04 23.21
CA LEU A 202 -4.87 16.81 24.07
C LEU A 202 -3.57 17.21 23.38
N GLU A 203 -3.36 16.75 22.15
CA GLU A 203 -2.11 16.99 21.41
C GLU A 203 -1.99 18.45 20.93
N MET A 204 -3.11 19.10 20.59
CA MET A 204 -3.09 20.53 20.23
C MET A 204 -2.74 21.42 21.43
N ASP A 205 -3.16 21.05 22.64
CA ASP A 205 -2.78 21.75 23.87
C ASP A 205 -1.27 21.59 24.14
N GLU A 206 -0.69 20.41 23.91
CA GLU A 206 0.75 20.17 24.03
C GLU A 206 1.58 20.88 22.95
N LEU A 207 1.09 20.94 21.71
CA LEU A 207 1.77 21.60 20.59
C LEU A 207 1.71 23.13 20.63
N SER A 208 0.83 23.70 21.46
CA SER A 208 0.68 25.15 21.64
C SER A 208 1.32 25.71 22.92
N ALA A 209 1.88 24.83 23.76
CA ALA A 209 2.60 25.17 25.00
C ALA A 209 4.10 25.38 24.77
#